data_AF-A0A920AX28-F1
#
_entry.id   AF-A0A920AX28-F1
#
_cell.length_a   1.000
_cell.length_b   1.000
_cell.length_c   1.000
_cell.angle_alpha   90.00
_cell.angle_beta   90.00
_cell.angle_gamma   90.00
#
_symmetry.space_group_name_H-M   'P 1'
#
loop_
_entity.id
_entity.type
_entity.pdbx_description
1 polymer ?
#
loop_
_entity_poly.entity_id
_entity_poly.type
_entity_poly.pdbx_seq_one_letter_code
_entity_poly.pdbx_strand_id
1 'polypeptide(L)'
;MPNTKAIYIETPSNPLLKLVDIKEIANLSKSNGLISFIDNTFATPLLQKPHKLGIDIILHSATKYFGGHSDICAGAVASTSEHREIIWNLSKILAVVLSDYTAWLLERSMKTLSVRFLLSKRML
;
A
#
# COMPACT_ATOMS: atom_id res chain seq x y z
N MET A 1 7.54 17.48 18.89
CA MET A 1 6.39 17.33 17.97
C MET A 1 5.13 16.98 18.77
N PRO A 2 4.46 17.94 19.43
CA PRO A 2 3.41 17.61 20.39
C PRO A 2 2.11 17.06 19.75
N ASN A 3 1.80 17.45 18.50
CA ASN A 3 0.52 17.11 17.86
C ASN A 3 0.63 16.00 16.79
N THR A 4 1.83 15.57 16.42
CA THR A 4 2.03 14.55 15.39
C THR A 4 1.51 13.20 15.90
N LYS A 5 0.73 12.50 15.06
CA LYS A 5 0.17 11.16 15.38
C LYS A 5 0.61 10.06 14.43
N ALA A 6 1.09 10.42 13.25
CA ALA A 6 1.49 9.47 12.22
C ALA A 6 2.61 10.02 11.35
N ILE A 7 3.35 9.11 10.72
CA ILE A 7 4.30 9.39 9.64
C ILE A 7 3.79 8.67 8.40
N TYR A 8 3.72 9.39 7.27
CA TYR A 8 3.33 8.84 5.98
C TYR A 8 4.50 8.98 5.01
N ILE A 9 4.86 7.88 4.35
CA ILE A 9 5.91 7.86 3.33
C ILE A 9 5.41 7.22 2.04
N GLU A 10 6.04 7.58 0.93
CA GLU A 10 5.89 6.94 -0.37
C GLU A 10 7.31 6.62 -0.87
N THR A 11 7.58 5.36 -1.15
CA THR A 11 8.90 4.95 -1.67
C THR A 11 8.75 3.73 -2.59
N PRO A 12 9.16 3.84 -3.87
CA PRO A 12 9.69 5.04 -4.54
C PRO A 12 8.66 6.17 -4.70
N SER A 13 9.04 7.43 -4.48
CA SER A 13 8.13 8.58 -4.61
C SER A 13 7.76 8.89 -6.07
N ASN A 14 6.49 9.12 -6.39
CA ASN A 14 6.09 9.66 -7.68
C ASN A 14 6.29 11.20 -7.73
N PRO A 15 6.84 11.80 -8.80
CA PRO A 15 7.45 11.23 -10.01
C PRO A 15 8.97 11.07 -9.94
N LEU A 16 9.62 11.59 -8.89
CA LEU A 16 11.08 11.70 -8.80
C LEU A 16 11.80 10.42 -8.35
N LEU A 17 11.06 9.34 -8.07
CA LEU A 17 11.50 8.03 -7.59
C LEU A 17 12.50 8.09 -6.43
N LYS A 18 12.35 9.08 -5.55
CA LYS A 18 13.18 9.19 -4.34
C LYS A 18 12.92 7.97 -3.46
N LEU A 19 14.00 7.41 -2.95
CA LEU A 19 13.98 6.30 -2.02
C LEU A 19 14.08 6.84 -0.60
N VAL A 20 13.28 6.25 0.28
CA VAL A 20 13.30 6.53 1.72
C VAL A 20 13.70 5.25 2.43
N ASP A 21 14.56 5.36 3.45
CA ASP A 21 14.86 4.23 4.32
C ASP A 21 13.63 3.90 5.19
N ILE A 22 12.92 2.86 4.78
CA ILE A 22 11.69 2.41 5.44
C ILE A 22 11.95 1.99 6.89
N LYS A 23 13.10 1.37 7.16
CA LYS A 23 13.43 0.85 8.48
C LYS A 23 13.76 1.98 9.44
N GLU A 24 14.51 2.99 9.00
CA GLU A 24 14.75 4.17 9.83
C GLU A 24 13.46 4.92 10.15
N ILE A 25 12.56 5.08 9.17
CA ILE A 25 11.26 5.71 9.39
C ILE A 25 10.39 4.89 10.37
N ALA A 26 10.35 3.57 10.21
CA ALA A 26 9.63 2.69 11.14
C ALA A 26 10.17 2.83 12.58
N ASN A 27 11.50 2.84 12.74
CA ASN A 27 12.14 3.04 14.04
C ASN A 27 11.82 4.42 14.64
N LEU A 28 11.86 5.48 13.83
CA LEU A 28 11.52 6.84 14.24
C LEU A 28 10.05 6.94 14.68
N SER A 29 9.15 6.31 13.92
CA SER A 29 7.73 6.25 14.26
C SER A 29 7.54 5.58 15.62
N LYS A 30 8.14 4.41 15.79
CA LYS A 30 8.05 3.62 17.02
C LYS A 30 8.64 4.35 18.23
N SER A 31 9.80 4.99 18.10
CA SER A 31 10.44 5.72 19.22
C SER A 31 9.62 6.91 19.71
N ASN A 32 8.75 7.45 18.85
CA ASN A 32 7.88 8.59 19.16
C ASN A 32 6.41 8.18 19.41
N GLY A 33 6.10 6.88 19.42
CA GLY A 33 4.72 6.40 19.59
C GLY A 33 3.77 6.82 18.47
N LEU A 34 4.29 6.96 17.25
CA LEU A 34 3.53 7.35 16.06
C LEU A 34 3.16 6.12 15.22
N ILE A 35 2.07 6.23 14.46
CA ILE A 35 1.67 5.20 13.49
C ILE A 35 2.39 5.44 12.16
N SER A 36 3.00 4.40 11.60
CA SER A 36 3.70 4.48 10.32
C SER A 36 2.83 3.99 9.15
N PHE A 37 2.77 4.79 8.10
CA PHE A 37 2.06 4.51 6.86
C PHE A 37 3.04 4.51 5.68
N ILE A 38 2.88 3.58 4.75
CA ILE A 38 3.61 3.59 3.49
C ILE A 38 2.68 3.37 2.30
N ASP A 39 2.79 4.21 1.28
CA ASP A 39 2.30 3.90 -0.07
C ASP A 39 3.34 3.03 -0.79
N ASN A 40 2.97 1.77 -1.02
CA ASN A 40 3.81 0.76 -1.65
C ASN A 40 3.32 0.44 -3.08
N THR A 41 2.54 1.34 -3.71
CA THR A 41 1.93 1.17 -5.03
C THR A 41 2.97 0.84 -6.11
N PHE A 42 4.06 1.60 -6.19
CA PHE A 42 5.08 1.42 -7.22
C PHE A 42 5.87 0.12 -7.03
N ALA A 43 6.39 -0.10 -5.82
CA ALA A 43 7.21 -1.27 -5.55
C ALA A 43 6.41 -2.58 -5.55
N THR A 44 5.13 -2.54 -5.15
CA THR A 44 4.28 -3.75 -5.02
C THR A 44 4.81 -4.70 -3.91
N PRO A 45 3.98 -5.54 -3.27
CA PRO A 45 4.44 -6.58 -2.33
C PRO A 45 5.43 -7.59 -2.93
N LEU A 46 5.54 -7.62 -4.27
CA LEU A 46 6.48 -8.47 -5.00
C LEU A 46 7.94 -8.01 -4.82
N LEU A 47 8.21 -6.70 -4.82
CA LEU A 47 9.57 -6.17 -4.69
C LEU A 47 9.89 -5.73 -3.27
N GLN A 48 8.92 -5.12 -2.58
CA GLN A 48 9.12 -4.49 -1.29
C GLN A 48 8.09 -4.99 -0.29
N LYS A 49 8.56 -5.41 0.88
CA LYS A 49 7.73 -5.95 1.98
C LYS A 49 7.83 -5.06 3.21
N PRO A 50 7.17 -3.88 3.25
CA PRO A 50 7.34 -2.90 4.33
C PRO A 50 7.00 -3.42 5.73
N HIS A 51 6.08 -4.39 5.84
CA HIS A 51 5.74 -5.02 7.12
C HIS A 51 6.96 -5.69 7.78
N LYS A 52 7.90 -6.22 6.98
CA LYS A 52 9.15 -6.80 7.51
C LYS A 52 10.12 -5.74 8.01
N LEU A 53 9.93 -4.49 7.59
CA LEU A 53 10.75 -3.35 7.97
C LEU A 53 10.14 -2.55 9.11
N GLY A 54 8.99 -2.99 9.65
CA GLY A 54 8.35 -2.40 10.82
C GLY A 54 7.27 -1.36 10.53
N ILE A 55 6.77 -1.28 9.28
CA ILE A 55 5.64 -0.39 8.96
C ILE A 55 4.31 -0.99 9.44
N ASP A 56 3.47 -0.16 10.05
CA ASP A 56 2.18 -0.55 10.63
C ASP A 56 1.09 -0.71 9.57
N ILE A 57 1.00 0.25 8.63
CA ILE A 57 -0.06 0.31 7.61
C ILE A 57 0.55 0.50 6.22
N ILE A 58 0.18 -0.38 5.30
CA ILE A 58 0.64 -0.40 3.91
C ILE A 58 -0.55 -0.14 3.00
N LEU A 59 -0.42 0.86 2.14
CA LEU A 59 -1.41 1.29 1.18
C LEU A 59 -0.97 0.93 -0.24
N HIS A 60 -1.93 0.58 -1.06
CA HIS A 60 -1.76 0.34 -2.48
C HIS A 60 -2.92 0.96 -3.26
N SER A 61 -2.60 1.73 -4.30
CA SER A 61 -3.52 1.99 -5.39
C SER A 61 -3.63 0.73 -6.24
N ALA A 62 -4.66 -0.07 -5.97
CA ALA A 62 -4.94 -1.28 -6.73
C ALA A 62 -5.33 -0.98 -8.19
N THR A 63 -5.71 0.27 -8.50
CA THR A 63 -5.84 0.81 -9.86
C THR A 63 -4.58 0.62 -10.72
N LYS A 64 -3.38 0.59 -10.10
CA LYS A 64 -2.09 0.52 -10.80
C LYS A 64 -1.70 -0.92 -11.11
N TYR A 65 -0.61 -1.42 -10.52
CA TYR A 65 -0.07 -2.74 -10.90
C TYR A 65 -1.04 -3.90 -10.61
N PHE A 66 -1.83 -3.84 -9.54
CA PHE A 66 -2.77 -4.91 -9.19
C PHE A 66 -3.83 -5.10 -10.28
N GLY A 67 -4.56 -4.04 -10.63
CA GLY A 67 -5.50 -4.01 -11.74
C GLY A 67 -4.81 -4.18 -13.09
N GLY A 68 -3.82 -3.36 -13.41
CA GLY A 68 -2.88 -3.59 -14.51
C GLY A 68 -3.44 -3.57 -15.94
N HIS A 69 -4.76 -3.40 -16.09
CA HIS A 69 -5.48 -3.37 -17.37
C HIS A 69 -6.17 -2.02 -17.62
N SER A 70 -5.93 -1.03 -16.75
CA SER A 70 -6.49 0.33 -16.86
C SER A 70 -8.02 0.40 -16.94
N ASP A 71 -8.71 -0.61 -16.40
CA ASP A 71 -10.16 -0.81 -16.51
C ASP A 71 -10.90 -0.74 -15.16
N ILE A 72 -10.17 -0.55 -14.05
CA ILE A 72 -10.73 -0.48 -12.70
C ILE A 72 -10.12 0.63 -11.86
N CYS A 73 -10.87 1.14 -10.88
CA CYS A 73 -10.36 1.98 -9.80
C CYS A 73 -10.56 1.26 -8.46
N ALA A 74 -9.46 1.02 -7.73
CA ALA A 74 -9.50 0.30 -6.47
C ALA A 74 -8.35 0.72 -5.54
N GLY A 75 -8.57 0.56 -4.23
CA GLY A 75 -7.56 0.71 -3.19
C GLY A 75 -7.42 -0.59 -2.39
N ALA A 76 -6.24 -0.83 -1.83
CA ALA A 76 -6.00 -1.93 -0.91
C ALA A 76 -5.17 -1.43 0.28
N VAL A 77 -5.51 -1.94 1.47
CA VAL A 77 -4.83 -1.63 2.73
C VAL A 77 -4.45 -2.94 3.39
N ALA A 78 -3.20 -3.06 3.80
CA ALA A 78 -2.70 -4.16 4.62
C ALA A 78 -2.12 -3.57 5.91
N SER A 79 -2.46 -4.14 7.07
CA SER A 79 -2.02 -3.63 8.36
C SER A 79 -1.90 -4.75 9.39
N THR A 80 -1.39 -4.42 10.58
CA THR A 80 -1.50 -5.28 11.76
C THR A 80 -2.97 -5.48 12.16
N SER A 81 -3.23 -6.48 13.00
CA SER A 81 -4.59 -6.81 13.48
C SER A 81 -5.22 -5.65 14.23
N GLU A 82 -4.44 -4.94 15.05
CA GLU A 82 -4.90 -3.81 15.87
C GLU A 82 -5.43 -2.67 15.00
N HIS A 83 -4.69 -2.30 13.95
CA HIS A 83 -5.09 -1.23 13.03
C HIS A 83 -6.20 -1.67 12.08
N ARG A 84 -6.23 -2.96 11.70
CA ARG A 84 -7.22 -3.51 10.75
C ARG A 84 -8.63 -3.34 11.27
N GLU A 85 -8.86 -3.55 12.57
CA GLU A 85 -10.20 -3.42 13.15
C GLU A 85 -10.72 -1.99 13.07
N ILE A 86 -9.87 -1.00 13.36
CA ILE A 86 -10.18 0.42 13.25
C ILE A 86 -10.53 0.77 11.80
N ILE A 87 -9.68 0.35 10.85
CA ILE A 87 -9.87 0.58 9.41
C ILE A 87 -11.17 -0.06 8.92
N TRP A 88 -11.44 -1.29 9.32
CA TRP A 88 -12.66 -2.03 8.95
C TRP A 88 -13.94 -1.40 9.52
N ASN A 89 -13.88 -0.91 10.76
CA ASN A 89 -15.02 -0.22 11.36
C ASN A 89 -15.30 1.11 10.65
N LEU A 90 -14.26 1.87 10.30
CA LEU A 90 -14.40 3.10 9.51
C LEU A 90 -14.92 2.83 8.09
N SER A 91 -14.45 1.79 7.40
CA SER A 91 -14.89 1.49 6.03
C SER A 91 -16.39 1.18 5.96
N LYS A 92 -16.95 0.50 6.98
CA LYS A 92 -18.39 0.27 7.12
C LYS A 92 -19.18 1.57 7.28
N ILE A 93 -18.68 2.49 8.12
CA ILE A 93 -19.36 3.76 8.40
C ILE A 93 -19.32 4.68 7.18
N LEU A 94 -18.18 4.75 6.50
CA LEU A 94 -17.96 5.62 5.34
C LEU A 94 -18.48 5.01 4.03
N ALA A 95 -18.97 3.76 4.06
CA ALA A 95 -19.38 2.99 2.89
C ALA A 95 -18.30 2.92 1.79
N VAL A 96 -17.01 2.90 2.19
CA VAL A 96 -15.88 2.77 1.26
C VAL A 96 -15.68 1.29 0.95
N VAL A 97 -16.47 0.80 0.00
CA VAL A 97 -16.45 -0.61 -0.45
C VAL A 97 -16.31 -0.67 -1.97
N LEU A 98 -15.73 -1.77 -2.45
CA LEU A 98 -15.64 -2.07 -3.89
C LEU A 98 -16.95 -2.67 -4.39
N SER A 99 -17.34 -2.36 -5.63
CA SER A 99 -18.38 -3.15 -6.28
C SER A 99 -17.89 -4.58 -6.50
N ASP A 100 -18.83 -5.52 -6.46
CA ASP A 100 -18.62 -6.94 -6.75
C ASP A 100 -17.93 -7.15 -8.11
N TYR A 101 -18.35 -6.41 -9.14
CA TYR A 101 -17.72 -6.45 -10.45
C TYR A 101 -16.26 -5.98 -10.45
N THR A 102 -15.96 -4.89 -9.72
CA THR A 102 -14.58 -4.39 -9.59
C THR A 102 -13.71 -5.38 -8.82
N ALA A 103 -14.26 -6.01 -7.77
CA ALA A 103 -13.57 -7.03 -7.00
C ALA A 103 -13.24 -8.27 -7.86
N TRP A 104 -14.17 -8.71 -8.71
CA TRP A 104 -13.95 -9.81 -9.65
C TRP A 104 -12.87 -9.48 -10.70
N LEU A 105 -12.93 -8.28 -11.30
CA LEU A 105 -11.91 -7.81 -12.25
C LEU A 105 -10.52 -7.72 -11.61
N LEU A 106 -10.46 -7.28 -10.35
CA LEU A 106 -9.23 -7.24 -9.58
C LEU A 106 -8.69 -8.65 -9.35
N GLU A 107 -9.53 -9.61 -8.90
CA GLU A 107 -9.14 -11.01 -8.71
C GLU A 107 -8.59 -11.65 -9.99
N ARG A 108 -9.28 -11.45 -11.13
CA ARG A 108 -8.81 -11.85 -12.47
C ARG A 108 -7.42 -11.30 -12.75
N SER A 109 -7.22 -10.01 -12.49
CA SER A 109 -5.97 -9.30 -12.80
C SER A 109 -4.80 -9.73 -11.91
N MET A 110 -5.07 -10.08 -10.66
CA MET A 110 -4.05 -10.51 -9.70
C MET A 110 -3.36 -11.83 -10.10
N LYS A 111 -4.04 -12.72 -10.83
CA LYS A 111 -3.50 -14.01 -11.29
C LYS A 111 -2.27 -13.86 -12.19
N THR A 112 -2.16 -12.74 -12.91
CA THR A 112 -1.02 -12.44 -13.79
C THR A 112 -0.10 -11.34 -13.26
N LEU A 113 -0.30 -10.87 -12.03
CA LEU A 113 0.46 -9.75 -11.45
C LEU A 113 1.97 -9.98 -11.49
N SER A 114 2.43 -11.16 -11.07
CA SER A 114 3.87 -11.48 -10.99
C SER A 114 4.56 -11.42 -12.35
N VAL A 115 3.96 -12.02 -13.37
CA VAL A 115 4.51 -12.03 -14.73
C VAL A 115 4.45 -10.66 -15.39
N ARG A 116 3.36 -9.89 -15.19
CA ARG A 116 3.24 -8.52 -15.71
C ARG A 116 4.28 -7.58 -15.09
N PHE A 117 4.44 -7.66 -13.77
CA PHE A 117 5.42 -6.83 -13.05
C PHE A 117 6.87 -7.19 -13.42
N LEU A 118 7.17 -8.48 -13.59
CA LEU A 118 8.50 -8.91 -14.03
C LEU A 118 8.81 -8.41 -15.46
N LEU A 119 7.82 -8.45 -16.35
CA LEU A 119 7.98 -7.96 -17.72
C LEU A 119 8.18 -6.43 -17.75
N SER A 120 7.39 -5.67 -16.98
CA SER A 120 7.53 -4.20 -16.94
C SER A 120 8.90 -3.76 -16.43
N LYS A 121 9.51 -4.53 -15.51
CA LYS A 121 10.88 -4.31 -15.04
C LYS A 121 11.96 -4.50 -16.11
N ARG A 122 11.71 -5.28 -17.17
CA ARG A 122 12.68 -5.51 -18.26
C ARG A 122 12.64 -4.40 -19.31
N MET A 123 11.57 -3.61 -19.34
CA MET A 123 11.39 -2.50 -20.27
C MET A 123 11.95 -1.17 -19.73
N LEU A 124 12.37 -1.13 -18.47
CA LEU A 124 13.06 -0.02 -17.80
C LEU A 124 14.53 -0.37 -17.62
#